data_AF-A0A965FFK7-F1
#
_entry.id   AF-A0A965FFK7-F1
#
_cell.length_a   1.000
_cell.length_b   1.000
_cell.length_c   1.000
_cell.angle_alpha   90.00
_cell.angle_beta   90.00
_cell.angle_gamma   90.00
#
_symmetry.space_group_name_H-M   'P 1'
#
loop_
_entity.id
_entity.type
_entity.pdbx_description
1 polymer ?
#
loop_
_entity_poly.entity_id
_entity_poly.type
_entity_poly.pdbx_seq_one_letter_code
_entity_poly.pdbx_strand_id
1 'polypeptide(L)'
;MRRRIFLGTGAAMLAGAAAAQHHGHHGANIPADQMSALRGANPQSLTAEQLAQRVLTSPAPAGVPGRWVSRAPLPLPRSEMAWGTAWAGKLHVIGGYAQGQVDKPYHHVYDPAADRWQEAAPLPRGANHVGVVADAGRIYALGG
;
A
#
# COMPACT_ATOMS: atom_id res chain seq x y z
N MET A 1 31.46 -28.88 41.33
CA MET A 1 30.08 -28.59 40.85
C MET A 1 30.15 -27.99 39.45
N ARG A 2 29.18 -28.35 38.61
CA ARG A 2 29.28 -28.44 37.14
C ARG A 2 29.06 -27.10 36.42
N ARG A 3 29.99 -26.73 35.53
CA ARG A 3 29.80 -25.67 34.52
C ARG A 3 28.88 -26.21 33.41
N ARG A 4 27.72 -25.59 33.23
CA ARG A 4 26.81 -25.87 32.10
C ARG A 4 27.09 -24.87 30.98
N ILE A 5 27.59 -25.38 29.86
CA ILE A 5 27.69 -24.68 28.59
C ILE A 5 26.29 -24.74 27.97
N PHE A 6 25.68 -23.58 27.69
CA PHE A 6 24.49 -23.51 26.84
C PHE A 6 24.93 -23.20 25.41
N LEU A 7 24.74 -24.18 24.53
CA LEU A 7 24.78 -24.01 23.07
C LEU A 7 23.47 -23.34 22.65
N GLY A 8 23.54 -22.08 22.22
CA GLY A 8 22.42 -21.38 21.58
C GLY A 8 22.38 -21.75 20.10
N THR A 9 21.40 -22.56 19.71
CA THR A 9 21.07 -22.86 18.32
C THR A 9 20.53 -21.61 17.62
N GLY A 10 21.12 -21.29 16.47
CA GLY A 10 20.66 -20.20 15.61
C GLY A 10 19.29 -20.55 15.00
N ALA A 11 18.30 -19.70 15.25
CA ALA A 11 17.04 -19.72 14.51
C ALA A 11 17.18 -18.80 13.29
N ALA A 12 17.28 -19.40 12.10
CA ALA A 12 17.11 -18.68 10.85
C ALA A 12 15.64 -18.29 10.71
N MET A 13 15.34 -17.00 10.79
CA MET A 13 14.01 -16.48 10.45
C MET A 13 13.82 -16.59 8.93
N LEU A 14 13.08 -17.59 8.48
CA LEU A 14 12.52 -17.61 7.13
C LEU A 14 11.51 -16.46 7.03
N ALA A 15 11.86 -15.42 6.29
CA ALA A 15 10.87 -14.46 5.81
C ALA A 15 9.94 -15.21 4.86
N GLY A 16 8.80 -15.68 5.38
CA GLY A 16 7.73 -16.21 4.55
C GLY A 16 7.32 -15.14 3.54
N ALA A 17 7.29 -15.51 2.26
CA ALA A 17 6.73 -14.65 1.22
C ALA A 17 5.35 -14.19 1.69
N ALA A 18 5.11 -12.88 1.67
CA ALA A 18 3.79 -12.32 1.91
C ALA A 18 2.81 -13.01 0.96
N ALA A 19 1.96 -13.88 1.49
CA ALA A 19 0.92 -14.52 0.71
C ALA A 19 0.03 -13.40 0.16
N ALA A 20 0.05 -13.21 -1.15
CA ALA A 20 -0.87 -12.30 -1.81
C ALA A 20 -2.29 -12.74 -1.45
N GLN A 21 -3.03 -11.87 -0.77
CA GLN A 21 -4.44 -12.09 -0.49
C GLN A 21 -5.18 -12.07 -1.84
N HIS A 22 -5.61 -13.25 -2.29
CA HIS A 22 -6.46 -13.37 -3.46
C HIS A 22 -7.83 -12.80 -3.10
N HIS A 23 -8.10 -11.56 -3.52
CA HIS A 23 -9.43 -10.97 -3.37
C HIS A 23 -10.36 -11.64 -4.38
N GLY A 24 -11.56 -12.04 -3.95
CA GLY A 24 -12.61 -12.43 -4.88
C GLY A 24 -12.97 -11.22 -5.73
N HIS A 25 -12.77 -11.30 -7.04
CA HIS A 25 -13.19 -10.24 -7.95
C HIS A 25 -14.73 -10.13 -7.90
N HIS A 26 -15.26 -8.94 -7.64
CA HIS A 26 -16.69 -8.63 -7.69
C HIS A 26 -17.19 -8.60 -9.14
N GLY A 27 -17.22 -9.76 -9.80
CA GLY A 27 -17.68 -9.91 -11.18
C GLY A 27 -18.17 -11.33 -11.45
N ALA A 28 -19.09 -11.47 -12.41
CA ALA A 28 -19.48 -12.79 -12.91
C ALA A 28 -18.23 -13.51 -13.44
N ASN A 29 -18.15 -14.83 -13.19
CA ASN A 29 -17.08 -15.65 -13.72
C ASN A 29 -17.15 -15.60 -15.26
N ILE A 30 -16.24 -14.89 -15.90
CA ILE A 30 -16.26 -14.71 -17.36
C ILE A 30 -15.81 -16.03 -18.00
N PRO A 31 -16.67 -16.71 -18.78
CA PRO A 31 -16.31 -17.94 -19.47
C PRO A 31 -15.05 -17.78 -20.35
N ALA A 32 -14.21 -18.82 -20.42
CA ALA A 32 -12.91 -18.75 -21.07
C ALA A 32 -13.00 -18.40 -22.58
N ASP A 33 -14.09 -18.79 -23.22
CA ASP A 33 -14.47 -18.46 -24.60
C ASP A 33 -14.76 -16.96 -24.78
N GLN A 34 -15.44 -16.32 -23.82
CA GLN A 34 -15.63 -14.86 -23.83
C GLN A 34 -14.31 -14.11 -23.61
N MET A 35 -13.39 -14.66 -22.81
CA MET A 35 -12.03 -14.14 -22.67
C MET A 35 -11.16 -14.38 -23.91
N SER A 36 -11.50 -15.35 -24.75
CA SER A 36 -10.73 -15.67 -25.96
C SER A 36 -10.89 -14.59 -27.04
N ALA A 37 -12.04 -13.91 -27.10
CA ALA A 37 -12.28 -12.80 -28.03
C ALA A 37 -11.51 -11.51 -27.65
N LEU A 38 -11.19 -11.32 -26.37
CA LEU A 38 -10.45 -10.17 -25.84
C LEU A 38 -8.92 -10.37 -25.90
N ARG A 39 -8.49 -11.63 -25.95
CA ARG A 39 -7.10 -12.01 -26.22
C ARG A 39 -6.92 -12.02 -27.73
N GLY A 40 -6.62 -10.87 -28.33
CA GLY A 40 -6.31 -10.79 -29.76
C GLY A 40 -5.39 -11.94 -30.20
N ALA A 41 -5.58 -12.45 -31.42
CA ALA A 41 -5.03 -13.74 -31.87
C ALA A 41 -3.50 -13.89 -31.76
N ASN A 42 -2.78 -12.79 -31.55
CA ASN A 42 -1.33 -12.75 -31.39
C ASN A 42 -0.94 -12.04 -30.09
N PRO A 43 0.11 -12.52 -29.39
CA PRO A 43 0.76 -11.75 -28.33
C PRO A 43 1.07 -10.34 -28.84
N GLN A 44 0.54 -9.33 -28.16
CA GLN A 44 0.85 -7.94 -28.48
C GLN A 44 2.28 -7.66 -28.03
N SER A 45 3.22 -7.71 -28.96
CA SER A 45 4.57 -7.18 -28.73
C SER A 45 4.50 -5.66 -28.72
N LEU A 46 5.20 -5.03 -27.78
CA LEU A 46 5.32 -3.57 -27.76
C LEU A 46 6.02 -3.09 -29.04
N THR A 47 5.48 -2.05 -29.67
CA THR A 47 6.16 -1.38 -30.78
C THR A 47 7.46 -0.73 -30.30
N ALA A 48 8.35 -0.37 -31.23
CA ALA A 48 9.56 0.38 -30.91
C ALA A 48 9.25 1.70 -30.16
N GLU A 49 8.16 2.37 -30.53
CA GLU A 49 7.70 3.61 -29.87
C GLU A 49 7.20 3.36 -28.44
N GLN A 50 6.43 2.29 -28.22
CA GLN A 50 5.98 1.90 -26.88
C GLN A 50 7.13 1.46 -25.98
N LEU A 51 8.16 0.82 -26.55
CA LEU A 51 9.39 0.52 -25.83
C LEU A 51 10.17 1.79 -25.50
N ALA A 52 10.19 2.79 -26.39
CA ALA A 52 10.85 4.07 -26.15
C ALA A 52 10.21 4.88 -25.00
N GLN A 53 8.93 4.63 -24.71
CA GLN A 53 8.23 5.23 -23.56
C GLN A 53 8.53 4.53 -22.22
N ARG A 54 9.25 3.39 -22.21
CA ARG A 54 9.65 2.72 -20.97
C ARG A 54 10.80 3.46 -20.29
N VAL A 55 10.44 4.39 -19.42
CA VAL A 55 11.39 5.03 -18.50
C VAL A 55 11.53 4.12 -17.26
N LEU A 56 12.55 3.27 -17.27
CA LEU A 56 12.86 2.36 -16.15
C LEU A 56 13.82 2.98 -15.12
N THR A 57 14.35 4.15 -15.42
CA THR A 57 15.30 4.88 -14.60
C THR A 57 14.70 6.22 -14.22
N SER A 58 14.78 6.58 -12.94
CA SER A 58 14.40 7.92 -12.51
C SER A 58 15.54 8.89 -12.85
N PRO A 59 15.25 10.07 -13.44
CA PRO A 59 16.24 11.13 -13.58
C PRO A 59 16.57 11.80 -12.24
N ALA A 60 15.81 11.51 -11.18
CA ALA A 60 16.10 12.02 -9.85
C ALA A 60 17.43 11.43 -9.34
N PRO A 61 18.27 12.22 -8.64
CA PRO A 61 19.48 11.71 -8.01
C PRO A 61 19.18 10.50 -7.14
N ALA A 62 20.01 9.45 -7.24
CA ALA A 62 19.91 8.32 -6.34
C ALA A 62 20.16 8.81 -4.90
N GLY A 63 19.16 8.63 -4.02
CA GLY A 63 19.31 8.90 -2.60
C GLY A 63 20.22 7.88 -1.91
N VAL A 64 20.57 8.14 -0.65
CA VAL A 64 21.24 7.14 0.19
C VAL A 64 20.36 5.89 0.27
N PRO A 65 20.89 4.68 -0.01
CA PRO A 65 20.12 3.46 0.08
C PRO A 65 19.49 3.29 1.46
N GLY A 66 18.16 3.23 1.50
CA GLY A 66 17.40 2.93 2.71
C GLY A 66 17.31 1.43 2.96
N ARG A 67 16.89 1.05 4.17
CA ARG A 67 16.43 -0.31 4.47
C ARG A 67 14.97 -0.27 4.91
N TRP A 68 14.20 -1.25 4.48
CA TRP A 68 12.87 -1.46 5.03
C TRP A 68 12.98 -1.94 6.47
N VAL A 69 12.15 -1.36 7.35
CA VAL A 69 12.01 -1.77 8.74
C VAL A 69 10.54 -1.94 9.05
N SER A 70 10.21 -2.97 9.82
CA SER A 70 8.86 -3.13 10.34
C SER A 70 8.55 -2.02 11.34
N ARG A 71 7.30 -1.54 11.34
CA ARG A 71 6.73 -0.53 12.24
C ARG A 71 5.38 -1.01 12.73
N ALA A 72 4.77 -0.28 13.67
CA ALA A 72 3.44 -0.59 14.14
C ALA A 72 2.46 -0.76 12.95
N PRO A 73 1.72 -1.87 12.88
CA PRO A 73 0.80 -2.10 11.78
C PRO A 73 -0.36 -1.11 11.86
N LEU A 74 -0.86 -0.69 10.70
CA LEU A 74 -2.08 0.10 10.62
C LEU A 74 -3.24 -0.70 11.27
N PRO A 75 -3.92 -0.18 12.33
CA PRO A 75 -4.95 -0.91 13.07
C PRO A 75 -6.12 -1.39 12.20
N LEU A 76 -6.42 -0.63 11.15
CA LEU A 76 -7.42 -0.96 10.14
C LEU A 76 -6.75 -1.06 8.77
N PRO A 77 -6.22 -2.24 8.39
CA PRO A 77 -5.67 -2.49 7.06
C PRO A 77 -6.70 -2.20 5.98
N ARG A 78 -6.27 -1.52 4.92
CA ARG A 78 -7.16 -0.98 3.89
C ARG A 78 -6.47 -0.85 2.54
N SER A 79 -7.26 -0.86 1.48
CA SER A 79 -6.84 -0.75 0.08
C SER A 79 -7.60 0.40 -0.62
N GLU A 80 -7.54 0.45 -1.96
CA GLU A 80 -8.26 1.42 -2.80
C GLU A 80 -8.00 2.88 -2.42
N MET A 81 -6.76 3.33 -2.67
CA MET A 81 -6.29 4.70 -2.45
C MET A 81 -6.67 5.25 -1.06
N ALA A 82 -6.35 4.48 -0.03
CA ALA A 82 -6.06 5.07 1.28
C ALA A 82 -4.78 5.90 1.15
N TRP A 83 -4.93 7.15 0.72
CA TRP A 83 -3.80 7.99 0.35
C TRP A 83 -3.07 8.48 1.60
N GLY A 84 -1.75 8.39 1.56
CA GLY A 84 -0.85 8.84 2.63
C GLY A 84 -0.33 10.24 2.35
N THR A 85 -0.34 11.13 3.34
CA THR A 85 0.40 12.39 3.27
C THR A 85 1.18 12.67 4.55
N ALA A 86 2.35 13.28 4.42
CA ALA A 86 3.17 13.69 5.55
C ALA A 86 2.81 15.12 5.94
N TRP A 87 2.44 15.35 7.19
CA TRP A 87 2.16 16.68 7.73
C TRP A 87 2.52 16.73 9.22
N ALA A 88 3.10 17.85 9.66
CA ALA A 88 3.51 18.06 11.05
C ALA A 88 4.33 16.89 11.66
N GLY A 89 5.21 16.28 10.86
CA GLY A 89 6.06 15.16 11.28
C GLY A 89 5.35 13.82 11.46
N LYS A 90 4.09 13.70 11.00
CA LYS A 90 3.26 12.50 11.10
C LYS A 90 2.78 12.06 9.72
N LEU A 91 2.46 10.78 9.58
CA LEU A 91 1.84 10.22 8.38
C LEU A 91 0.33 10.13 8.58
N HIS A 92 -0.44 10.77 7.71
CA HIS A 92 -1.90 10.73 7.71
C HIS A 92 -2.38 9.78 6.61
N VAL A 93 -3.19 8.81 6.97
CA VAL A 93 -3.86 7.87 6.06
C VAL A 93 -5.36 8.12 6.10
N ILE A 94 -5.93 8.54 4.97
CA ILE A 94 -7.28 9.07 4.89
C ILE A 94 -8.10 8.30 3.84
N GLY A 95 -9.34 7.96 4.20
CA GLY A 95 -10.27 7.22 3.34
C GLY A 95 -9.89 5.76 3.11
N GLY A 96 -10.38 5.23 1.99
CA GLY A 96 -10.06 3.91 1.45
C GLY A 96 -11.12 2.85 1.75
N TYR A 97 -10.82 1.63 1.32
CA TYR A 97 -11.67 0.46 1.46
C TYR A 97 -11.16 -0.46 2.58
N ALA A 98 -11.99 -0.74 3.58
CA ALA A 98 -11.68 -1.69 4.64
C ALA A 98 -12.90 -2.54 5.01
N GLN A 99 -12.66 -3.78 5.42
CA GLN A 99 -13.67 -4.68 6.00
C GLN A 99 -14.92 -4.88 5.12
N GLY A 100 -14.79 -4.89 3.79
CA GLY A 100 -15.96 -5.04 2.93
C GLY A 100 -16.83 -3.77 2.81
N GLN A 101 -16.34 -2.60 3.26
CA GLN A 101 -17.06 -1.34 3.25
C GLN A 101 -16.29 -0.19 2.57
N VAL A 102 -16.95 0.46 1.60
CA VAL A 102 -16.51 1.71 0.96
C VAL A 102 -17.18 2.93 1.60
N ASP A 103 -16.76 4.13 1.22
CA ASP A 103 -17.34 5.41 1.66
C ASP A 103 -17.44 5.58 3.17
N LYS A 104 -16.42 5.10 3.88
CA LYS A 104 -16.29 5.29 5.34
C LYS A 104 -15.35 6.45 5.65
N PRO A 105 -15.58 7.19 6.74
CA PRO A 105 -14.87 8.42 7.02
C PRO A 105 -13.53 8.19 7.76
N TYR A 106 -12.77 7.18 7.33
CA TYR A 106 -11.58 6.74 8.04
C TYR A 106 -10.46 7.78 7.99
N HIS A 107 -9.82 8.05 9.12
CA HIS A 107 -8.61 8.86 9.22
C HIS A 107 -7.74 8.31 10.34
N HIS A 108 -6.53 7.86 10.01
CA HIS A 108 -5.55 7.39 10.97
C HIS A 108 -4.25 8.16 10.81
N VAL A 109 -3.59 8.44 11.93
CA VAL A 109 -2.33 9.18 11.97
C VAL A 109 -1.28 8.31 12.64
N TYR A 110 -0.16 8.14 11.96
CA TYR A 110 1.01 7.45 12.48
C TYR A 110 2.01 8.47 13.02
N ASP A 111 2.41 8.28 14.26
CA ASP A 111 3.48 8.99 14.92
C ASP A 111 4.79 8.18 14.82
N PRO A 112 5.74 8.58 13.96
CA PRO A 112 7.00 7.84 13.80
C PRO A 112 7.92 7.90 15.02
N ALA A 113 7.76 8.91 15.90
CA ALA A 113 8.57 9.03 17.12
C ALA A 113 8.13 8.05 18.19
N ALA A 114 6.82 7.79 18.27
CA ALA A 114 6.23 6.87 19.24
C ALA A 114 5.92 5.49 18.65
N ASP A 115 6.14 5.29 17.35
CA ASP A 115 5.83 4.06 16.60
C ASP A 115 4.40 3.56 16.89
N ARG A 116 3.44 4.47 16.74
CA ARG A 116 2.03 4.20 17.09
C ARG A 116 1.07 4.89 16.15
N TRP A 117 -0.09 4.27 16.00
CA TRP A 117 -1.23 4.84 15.30
C TRP A 117 -2.23 5.42 16.28
N GLN A 118 -2.95 6.44 15.82
CA GLN A 118 -4.07 7.04 16.51
C GLN A 118 -5.15 7.38 15.49
N GLU A 119 -6.41 7.31 15.91
CA GLU A 119 -7.51 7.88 15.13
C GLU A 119 -7.41 9.40 15.17
N ALA A 120 -7.82 10.03 14.06
CA ALA A 120 -7.92 11.48 13.96
C ALA A 120 -9.34 11.86 13.53
N ALA A 121 -9.58 13.17 13.41
CA ALA A 121 -10.90 13.68 13.02
C ALA A 121 -11.37 13.00 11.72
N PRO A 122 -12.59 12.41 11.72
CA PRO A 122 -13.10 11.69 10.56
C PRO A 122 -13.33 12.64 9.38
N LEU A 123 -13.36 12.10 8.17
CA LEU A 123 -13.83 12.87 7.02
C LEU A 123 -15.30 13.30 7.25
N PRO A 124 -15.71 14.51 6.85
CA PRO A 124 -17.11 14.94 6.93
C PRO A 124 -18.06 14.03 6.12
N ARG A 125 -17.55 13.46 5.02
CA ARG A 125 -18.19 12.42 4.20
C ARG A 125 -17.16 11.33 3.94
N GLY A 126 -17.53 10.07 4.13
CA GLY A 126 -16.64 8.97 3.79
C GLY A 126 -16.35 8.89 2.30
N ALA A 127 -15.16 8.40 1.96
CA ALA A 127 -14.66 8.33 0.58
C ALA A 127 -13.59 7.22 0.43
N ASN A 128 -13.59 6.55 -0.71
CA ASN A 128 -12.45 5.80 -1.26
C ASN A 128 -11.93 6.51 -2.53
N HIS A 129 -10.80 6.08 -3.11
CA HIS A 129 -10.22 6.75 -4.30
C HIS A 129 -9.94 8.26 -4.13
N VAL A 130 -9.64 8.68 -2.91
CA VAL A 130 -9.40 10.08 -2.56
C VAL A 130 -7.95 10.49 -2.84
N GLY A 131 -7.76 11.66 -3.45
CA GLY A 131 -6.45 12.29 -3.54
C GLY A 131 -6.17 13.11 -2.28
N VAL A 132 -5.01 12.92 -1.64
CA VAL A 132 -4.66 13.62 -0.40
C VAL A 132 -3.33 14.34 -0.52
N VAL A 133 -3.31 15.62 -0.14
CA VAL A 133 -2.11 16.46 -0.13
C VAL A 133 -2.05 17.34 1.11
N ALA A 134 -0.85 17.52 1.65
CA ALA A 134 -0.57 18.51 2.68
C ALA A 134 0.01 19.77 2.01
N ASP A 135 -0.64 20.91 2.20
CA ASP A 135 -0.20 22.20 1.66
C ASP A 135 -0.64 23.36 2.57
N ALA A 136 0.16 24.42 2.62
CA ALA A 136 -0.14 25.65 3.38
C ALA A 136 -0.64 25.42 4.81
N GLY A 137 -0.05 24.44 5.53
CA GLY A 137 -0.41 24.13 6.91
C GLY A 137 -1.72 23.35 7.07
N ARG A 138 -2.29 22.79 6.00
CA ARG A 138 -3.55 22.03 6.01
C ARG A 138 -3.40 20.73 5.22
N ILE A 139 -4.30 19.80 5.47
CA ILE A 139 -4.47 18.59 4.66
C ILE A 139 -5.75 18.74 3.84
N TYR A 140 -5.65 18.49 2.55
CA TYR A 140 -6.74 18.50 1.59
C TYR A 140 -7.01 17.07 1.13
N ALA A 141 -8.29 16.70 1.12
CA ALA A 141 -8.80 15.46 0.56
C ALA A 141 -9.74 15.82 -0.60
N LEU A 142 -9.44 15.34 -1.80
CA LEU A 142 -10.04 15.77 -3.05
C LEU A 142 -10.61 14.57 -3.83
N GLY A 143 -11.80 14.74 -4.41
CA GLY A 143 -12.50 13.67 -5.13
C GLY A 143 -13.07 12.61 -4.18
N GLY A 144 -13.17 11.38 -4.70
CA GLY A 144 -13.78 10.24 -4.04
C GLY A 144 -15.26 10.08 -4.34
#